data_AF-A0A928YWN7-F1
#
_entry.id   AF-A0A928YWN7-F1
#
_cell.length_a   1.000
_cell.length_b   1.000
_cell.length_c   1.000
_cell.angle_alpha   90.00
_cell.angle_beta   90.00
_cell.angle_gamma   90.00
#
_symmetry.space_group_name_H-M   'P 1'
#
loop_
_entity.id
_entity.type
_entity.pdbx_description
1 polymer ?
#
loop_
_entity_poly.entity_id
_entity_poly.type
_entity_poly.pdbx_seq_one_letter_code
_entity_poly.pdbx_strand_id
1 'polypeptide(L)' 'MCVSPCSLSGTKVLVTGASGFIGHHLCSRLQQEQAQGFGVSRFPQESN' A
#
# COMPACT_ATOMS: atom_id res chain seq x y z
N MET A 1 22.13 16.07 -4.20
CA MET A 1 21.61 14.69 -4.18
C MET A 1 20.32 14.69 -4.97
N CYS A 2 20.30 14.09 -6.17
CA CYS A 2 19.10 14.05 -6.99
C CYS A 2 18.17 12.97 -6.43
N VAL A 3 17.12 13.36 -5.72
CA VAL A 3 15.98 12.49 -5.39
C VAL A 3 15.06 12.44 -6.61
N SER A 4 15.53 11.80 -7.69
CA SER A 4 14.62 11.46 -8.78
C SER A 4 13.47 10.65 -8.18
N PRO A 5 12.20 11.02 -8.39
CA PRO A 5 11.09 10.24 -7.85
C PRO A 5 11.19 8.84 -8.43
N CYS A 6 11.56 7.87 -7.60
CA CYS A 6 11.65 6.49 -8.02
C CYS A 6 10.20 6.01 -8.20
N SER A 7 9.81 5.75 -9.46
CA SER A 7 8.47 5.29 -9.77
C SER A 7 8.22 3.96 -9.06
N LEU A 8 7.05 3.82 -8.45
CA LEU A 8 6.58 2.57 -7.84
C LEU A 8 5.72 1.74 -8.80
N SER A 9 5.52 2.21 -10.03
CA SER A 9 4.69 1.55 -11.03
C SER A 9 5.17 0.12 -11.31
N GLY A 10 4.27 -0.84 -11.21
CA GLY A 10 4.56 -2.27 -11.39
C GLY A 10 5.34 -2.93 -10.24
N THR A 11 5.73 -2.18 -9.20
CA THR A 11 6.44 -2.73 -8.04
C THR A 11 5.49 -3.56 -7.19
N LYS A 12 5.93 -4.74 -6.75
CA LYS A 12 5.16 -5.60 -5.82
C LYS A 12 5.48 -5.20 -4.38
N VAL A 13 4.44 -4.89 -3.60
CA VAL A 13 4.59 -4.42 -2.21
C VAL A 13 3.71 -5.23 -1.28
N LEU A 14 4.30 -5.79 -0.22
CA LEU A 14 3.58 -6.44 0.88
C LEU A 14 3.36 -5.43 2.02
N VAL A 15 2.10 -5.26 2.44
CA VAL A 15 1.73 -4.40 3.57
C VAL A 15 1.14 -5.25 4.68
N THR A 16 1.83 -5.32 5.82
CA THR A 16 1.32 -5.96 7.04
C THR A 16 0.47 -4.99 7.85
N GLY A 17 -0.62 -5.45 8.45
CA GLY A 17 -1.57 -4.57 9.13
C GLY A 17 -2.36 -3.69 8.15
N ALA A 18 -2.53 -4.16 6.91
CA ALA A 18 -3.18 -3.44 5.82
C ALA A 18 -4.64 -3.01 6.08
N SER A 19 -5.35 -3.63 7.01
CA SER A 19 -6.71 -3.24 7.39
C SER A 19 -6.74 -2.21 8.53
N GLY A 20 -5.60 -1.93 9.18
CA GLY A 20 -5.50 -0.86 10.17
C GLY A 20 -5.46 0.52 9.51
N PHE A 21 -5.61 1.58 10.31
CA PHE A 21 -5.69 2.97 9.82
C PHE A 21 -4.57 3.32 8.81
N ILE A 22 -3.31 3.21 9.23
CA ILE A 22 -2.16 3.55 8.37
C ILE A 22 -2.05 2.59 7.19
N GLY A 23 -2.21 1.28 7.44
CA GLY A 23 -2.08 0.25 6.41
C GLY A 23 -3.08 0.43 5.28
N HIS A 24 -4.32 0.80 5.61
CA HIS A 24 -5.38 1.04 4.63
C HIS A 24 -5.03 2.22 3.72
N HIS A 25 -4.67 3.37 4.30
CA HIS A 25 -4.27 4.54 3.54
C HIS A 25 -3.00 4.30 2.72
N LEU A 26 -2.05 3.52 3.25
CA LEU A 26 -0.83 3.15 2.54
C LEU A 26 -1.14 2.30 1.30
N CYS A 27 -1.99 1.27 1.43
CA CYS A 27 -2.44 0.46 0.29
C CYS A 27 -3.13 1.33 -0.78
N SER A 28 -4.00 2.25 -0.36
CA SER A 28 -4.66 3.19 -1.29
C SER A 28 -3.65 4.05 -2.04
N ARG A 29 -2.64 4.59 -1.34
CA ARG A 29 -1.59 5.41 -1.96
C ARG A 29 -0.71 4.60 -2.91
N LEU A 30 -0.32 3.39 -2.53
CA LEU A 30 0.45 2.49 -3.39
C LEU A 30 -0.28 2.16 -4.69
N GLN A 31 -1.59 1.96 -4.63
CA GLN A 31 -2.42 1.74 -5.81
C GLN A 31 -2.48 2.97 -6.73
N GLN A 32 -2.56 4.19 -6.17
CA GLN A 32 -2.49 5.43 -6.95
C GLN A 32 -1.15 5.58 -7.69
N GLU A 33 -0.07 5.07 -7.11
CA GLU A 33 1.27 5.03 -7.71
C GLU A 33 1.48 3.82 -8.65
N GLN A 34 0.40 3.13 -9.02
CA GLN A 34 0.41 1.94 -9.90
C GLN A 34 1.27 0.78 -9.38
N ALA A 35 1.52 0.72 -8.07
CA ALA A 35 2.15 -0.43 -7.45
C ALA A 35 1.14 -1.58 -7.29
N GLN A 36 1.64 -2.81 -7.35
CA GLN A 36 0.87 -4.02 -7.07
C GLN A 36 0.94 -4.33 -5.57
N GLY A 37 -0.02 -3.81 -4.80
CA GLY A 37 -0.11 -3.99 -3.35
C GLY A 37 -0.76 -5.31 -2.93
N PHE A 38 -0.18 -5.96 -1.92
CA PHE A 38 -0.73 -7.14 -1.25
C PHE A 38 -0.87 -6.84 0.25
N GLY A 39 -2.11 -6.75 0.73
CA GLY A 39 -2.39 -6.47 2.14
C GLY A 39 -2.61 -7.74 2.95
N VAL A 40 -1.99 -7.83 4.13
CA VAL A 40 -2.20 -8.93 5.08
C VAL A 40 -2.54 -8.37 6.46
N SER A 41 -3.61 -8.87 7.07
CA SER A 41 -4.07 -8.45 8.40
C SER A 41 -4.72 -9.61 9.15
N ARG A 42 -4.72 -9.53 10.48
CA ARG A 42 -5.39 -10.53 11.35
C ARG A 42 -6.91 -10.45 11.27
N PHE A 43 -7.44 -9.24 11.10
CA PHE A 43 -8.87 -8.98 11.03
C PHE A 43 -9.24 -8.49 9.62
N PRO A 44 -10.37 -8.95 9.07
CA PRO A 44 -10.88 -8.42 7.81
C PRO A 44 -11.12 -6.91 7.93
N GLN A 45 -11.01 -6.20 6.80
CA GLN A 45 -11.31 -4.79 6.75
C GLN A 45 -12.82 -4.60 6.98
N GLU A 46 -13.19 -3.87 8.03
CA GLU A 46 -14.59 -3.52 8.26
C GLU A 46 -14.98 -2.40 7.28
N SER A 47 -15.93 -2.70 6.40
CA SER A 47 -16.63 -1.70 5.59
C SER A 47 -17.59 -0.95 6.51
N ASN A 48 -17.21 0.26 6.94
CA ASN A 48 -18.17 1.25 7.43
C ASN A 48 -18.83 1.96 6.25
#